data_AF-A0A0G0NKP0-F1
#
_entry.id   AF-A0A0G0NKP0-F1
#
_cell.length_a   1.000
_cell.length_b   1.000
_cell.length_c   1.000
_cell.angle_alpha   90.00
_cell.angle_beta   90.00
_cell.angle_gamma   90.00
#
_symmetry.space_group_name_H-M   'P 1'
#
loop_
_entity.id
_entity.type
_entity.pdbx_description
1 polymer ?
#
loop_
_entity_poly.entity_id
_entity_poly.type
_entity_poly.pdbx_seq_one_letter_code
_entity_poly.pdbx_strand_id
1 'polypeptide(L)' 'MVPGAVVTGRMSSVPGITVKCTTNATGWCPVFSPYRLSDTITSDTFTLSGISLSGYSYASQYNHDVDGSTDGYSSTVNR' A
#
# COMPACT_ATOMS: atom_id res chain seq x y z
N MET A 1 -13.61 -6.68 -8.02
CA MET A 1 -12.89 -5.39 -7.86
C MET A 1 -13.65 -4.51 -6.88
N VAL A 2 -12.97 -3.79 -6.00
CA VAL A 2 -13.60 -3.04 -4.89
C VAL A 2 -13.22 -1.56 -5.01
N PRO A 3 -14.08 -0.71 -5.60
CA PRO A 3 -13.85 0.74 -5.63
C PRO A 3 -14.19 1.42 -4.30
N GLY A 4 -13.54 2.55 -4.03
CA GLY A 4 -13.85 3.41 -2.87
C GLY A 4 -13.29 2.93 -1.54
N ALA A 5 -12.60 1.79 -1.50
CA ALA A 5 -11.88 1.35 -0.32
C ALA A 5 -10.66 2.26 -0.07
N VAL A 6 -10.51 2.71 1.16
CA VAL A 6 -9.39 3.52 1.63
C VAL A 6 -8.29 2.56 2.09
N VAL A 7 -7.16 2.61 1.38
CA VAL A 7 -5.94 1.88 1.71
C VAL A 7 -5.04 2.80 2.50
N THR A 8 -4.51 2.30 3.62
CA THR A 8 -3.59 3.03 4.49
C THR A 8 -2.34 2.20 4.71
N GLY A 9 -1.19 2.87 4.74
CA GLY A 9 0.08 2.22 5.00
C GLY A 9 1.19 3.19 5.35
N ARG A 10 2.41 2.67 5.41
CA ARG A 10 3.62 3.42 5.75
C ARG A 10 4.73 3.07 4.76
N MET A 11 5.62 4.02 4.52
CA MET A 11 6.82 3.79 3.72
C MET A 11 8.03 3.81 4.64
N SER A 12 8.97 2.89 4.39
CA SER A 12 10.22 2.80 5.16
C SER A 12 11.09 4.04 5.03
N SER A 13 11.05 4.72 3.88
CA SER A 13 11.81 5.93 3.56
C SER A 13 11.33 7.20 4.26
N VAL A 14 10.07 7.23 4.72
CA VAL A 14 9.43 8.38 5.38
C VAL A 14 8.77 7.96 6.70
N PRO A 15 9.57 7.57 7.70
CA PRO A 15 9.07 7.03 8.96
C PRO A 15 8.14 8.02 9.67
N GLY A 16 7.09 7.49 10.30
CA GLY A 16 6.10 8.28 11.04
C GLY A 16 4.97 8.84 10.17
N ILE A 17 5.07 8.77 8.85
CA ILE A 17 4.02 9.25 7.94
C ILE A 17 3.11 8.09 7.52
N THR A 18 1.80 8.30 7.65
CA THR A 18 0.79 7.41 7.09
C THR A 18 0.39 7.91 5.71
N VAL A 19 0.57 7.06 4.71
CA VAL A 19 0.14 7.32 3.33
C VAL A 19 -1.22 6.67 3.11
N LYS A 20 -2.08 7.35 2.35
CA LYS A 20 -3.42 6.88 2.04
C LYS A 20 -3.69 6.98 0.54
N CYS A 21 -4.44 6.04 0.01
CA CYS A 21 -5.01 6.13 -1.32
C CYS A 21 -6.42 5.53 -1.31
N THR A 22 -7.25 5.92 -2.28
CA THR A 22 -8.59 5.35 -2.48
C THR A 22 -8.61 4.56 -3.77
N THR A 23 -9.09 3.32 -3.69
CA THR A 23 -9.21 2.44 -4.86
C THR A 23 -10.17 3.00 -5.89
N ASN A 24 -9.78 2.95 -7.17
CA ASN A 24 -10.60 3.37 -8.30
C ASN A 24 -11.59 2.26 -8.73
N ALA A 25 -12.30 2.48 -9.85
CA ALA A 25 -13.27 1.52 -10.40
C ALA A 25 -12.70 0.11 -10.65
N THR A 26 -11.41 -0.02 -10.93
CA THR A 26 -10.74 -1.30 -11.16
C THR A 26 -10.16 -1.91 -9.89
N GLY A 27 -10.38 -1.29 -8.72
CA GLY A 27 -9.80 -1.72 -7.44
C GLY A 27 -8.33 -1.36 -7.28
N TRP A 28 -7.78 -0.49 -8.14
CA TRP A 28 -6.38 -0.10 -8.11
C TRP A 28 -6.16 1.22 -7.38
N CYS A 29 -5.01 1.37 -6.73
CA CYS A 29 -4.72 2.45 -5.80
C CYS A 29 -3.25 2.87 -5.91
N PRO A 30 -2.91 3.99 -6.60
CA PRO A 30 -1.54 4.46 -6.64
C PRO A 30 -1.14 5.04 -5.29
N VAL A 31 0.04 4.67 -4.81
CA VAL A 31 0.65 5.21 -3.60
C VAL A 31 1.89 6.01 -4.01
N PHE A 32 1.99 7.25 -3.53
CA PHE A 32 3.12 8.12 -3.80
C PHE A 32 3.80 8.53 -2.49
N SER A 33 5.12 8.68 -2.52
CA SER A 33 5.81 9.29 -1.40
C SER A 33 5.34 10.75 -1.24
N PRO A 34 5.01 11.19 -0.02
CA PRO A 34 4.61 12.58 0.23
C PRO A 34 5.77 13.57 0.06
N TYR A 35 7.01 13.07 0.01
CA TYR A 35 8.22 13.87 -0.16
C TYR A 35 9.06 13.36 -1.33
N ARG A 36 9.91 14.23 -1.86
CA ARG A 36 10.98 13.79 -2.75
C ARG A 36 11.97 12.95 -1.94
N LEU A 37 12.15 11.71 -2.35
CA LEU A 37 13.12 10.82 -1.73
C LEU A 37 14.54 11.21 -2.14
N SER A 38 15.49 11.06 -1.22
CA SER A 38 16.92 11.23 -1.51
C SER A 38 17.39 10.21 -2.54
N ASP A 39 18.33 10.61 -3.40
CA ASP A 39 18.94 9.68 -4.36
C ASP A 39 19.77 8.58 -3.71
N THR A 40 20.08 8.69 -2.42
CA THR A 40 20.74 7.64 -1.65
C THR A 40 19.80 6.49 -1.26
N ILE A 41 18.48 6.66 -1.40
CA ILE A 41 17.49 5.61 -1.11
C ILE A 41 17.40 4.69 -2.33
N THR A 42 17.92 3.48 -2.20
CA THR A 42 17.95 2.47 -3.27
C THR A 42 16.78 1.48 -3.20
N SER A 43 16.08 1.45 -2.07
CA SER A 43 14.95 0.56 -1.81
C SER A 43 13.95 1.26 -0.89
N ASP A 44 12.66 1.08 -1.14
CA ASP A 44 11.60 1.52 -0.24
C ASP A 44 10.50 0.46 -0.15
N THR A 45 10.12 0.15 1.08
CA THR A 45 9.02 -0.78 1.36
C THR A 45 7.80 -0.02 1.80
N PHE A 46 6.70 -0.20 1.07
CA PHE A 46 5.37 0.16 1.53
C PHE A 46 4.78 -1.00 2.35
N THR A 47 4.37 -0.74 3.58
CA THR A 47 3.68 -1.70 4.45
C THR A 47 2.23 -1.26 4.65
N LEU A 48 1.30 -2.12 4.29
CA LEU A 48 -0.13 -1.94 4.52
C LEU A 48 -0.42 -1.95 6.03
N SER A 49 -1.10 -0.92 6.51
CA SER A 49 -1.56 -0.83 7.90
C SER A 49 -3.07 -1.04 8.06
N GLY A 50 -3.83 -0.90 6.99
CA GLY A 50 -5.28 -1.15 7.03
C GLY A 50 -6.01 -0.79 5.74
N ILE A 51 -7.13 -1.46 5.52
CA ILE A 51 -8.08 -1.16 4.44
C ILE A 51 -9.45 -0.98 5.07
N SER A 52 -10.17 0.08 4.68
CA SER A 52 -11.52 0.35 5.15
C SER A 52 -12.48 0.71 4.02
N LEU A 53 -13.71 0.19 4.11
CA LEU A 53 -14.83 0.54 3.24
C LEU A 53 -16.12 0.44 4.07
N SER A 54 -16.98 1.45 4.00
CA SER A 54 -18.21 1.48 4.79
C SER A 54 -19.10 0.28 4.50
N GLY A 55 -19.56 -0.42 5.54
CA GLY A 55 -20.37 -1.62 5.42
C GLY A 55 -19.60 -2.92 5.15
N TYR A 56 -18.26 -2.87 5.09
CA TYR A 56 -17.42 -4.03 4.84
C TYR A 56 -16.36 -4.21 5.94
N SER A 57 -15.94 -5.45 6.13
CA SER A 57 -14.77 -5.79 6.94
C SER A 57 -13.67 -6.34 6.04
N TYR A 58 -12.45 -5.86 6.26
CA TYR A 58 -11.29 -6.35 5.53
C TYR A 58 -10.90 -7.74 6.05
N ALA A 59 -10.89 -8.73 5.15
CA ALA A 59 -10.60 -10.13 5.46
C ALA A 59 -9.21 -10.51 4.94
N SER A 60 -8.19 -10.12 5.70
CA SER A 60 -6.79 -10.16 5.26
C SER A 60 -6.25 -11.59 5.08
N GLN A 61 -6.88 -12.60 5.69
CA GLN A 61 -6.53 -14.00 5.49
C GLN A 61 -6.71 -14.50 4.04
N TYR A 62 -7.42 -13.73 3.21
CA TYR A 62 -7.60 -14.03 1.79
C TYR A 62 -6.64 -13.26 0.89
N ASN A 63 -5.71 -12.49 1.45
CA ASN A 63 -4.66 -11.86 0.66
C ASN A 63 -3.79 -12.95 0.05
N HIS A 64 -3.73 -12.96 -1.28
CA HIS A 64 -2.96 -13.91 -2.04
C HIS A 64 -2.03 -13.12 -2.96
N ASP A 65 -0.73 -13.28 -2.76
CA ASP A 65 0.23 -12.86 -3.76
C ASP A 65 0.53 -14.05 -4.68
N VAL A 66 -0.11 -14.05 -5.85
CA VAL A 66 0.08 -15.08 -6.87
C VAL A 66 1.50 -15.03 -7.44
N ASP A 67 2.15 -13.86 -7.40
CA ASP A 67 3.35 -13.55 -8.14
C ASP A 67 4.61 -13.62 -7.23
N GLY A 68 4.41 -13.73 -5.92
CA GLY A 68 5.45 -13.90 -4.90
C GLY A 68 6.37 -12.68 -4.72
N SER A 69 5.96 -11.52 -5.23
CA SER A 69 6.71 -10.26 -5.17
C SER A 69 6.50 -9.48 -3.87
N THR A 70 5.59 -9.94 -3.03
CA THR A 70 5.06 -9.36 -1.79
C THR A 70 4.68 -10.50 -0.82
N ASP A 71 4.51 -10.17 0.45
CA ASP A 71 3.91 -11.07 1.45
C ASP A 71 2.38 -10.90 1.54
N GLY A 72 1.77 -10.20 0.57
CA GLY A 72 0.37 -9.79 0.61
C GLY A 72 0.07 -8.59 1.53
N TYR A 73 1.07 -8.04 2.22
CA TYR A 73 0.94 -6.89 3.14
C TYR A 73 2.00 -5.81 2.92
N SER A 74 3.10 -6.13 2.23
CA SER A 74 4.19 -5.21 1.97
C SER A 74 4.73 -5.38 0.57
N SER A 75 5.10 -4.26 -0.04
CA SER A 75 5.69 -4.23 -1.37
C SER A 75 6.96 -3.41 -1.32
N THR A 76 8.06 -4.00 -1.79
CA THR A 76 9.35 -3.33 -1.89
C THR A 76 9.62 -2.93 -3.33
N VAL A 77 9.95 -1.65 -3.53
CA VAL A 77 10.41 -1.13 -4.81
C VAL A 77 11.90 -0.87 -4.69
N ASN A 78 12.67 -1.37 -5.66
CA ASN A 78 14.09 -1.10 -5.78
C ASN A 78 14.32 -0.18 -6.99
N ARG A 79 15.33 0.68 -6.90
CA ARG A 79 15.80 1.48 -8.03
C ARG A 79 16.71 0.65 -8.94
#